data_AF-A0AAD5SP06-F1
#
_entry.id   AF-A0AAD5SP06-F1
#
_cell.length_a   1.000
_cell.length_b   1.000
_cell.length_c   1.000
_cell.angle_alpha   90.00
_cell.angle_beta   90.00
_cell.angle_gamma   90.00
#
_symmetry.space_group_name_H-M   'P 1'
#
loop_
_entity.id
_entity.type
_entity.pdbx_description
1 polymer ?
#
loop_
_entity_poly.entity_id
_entity_poly.type
_entity_poly.pdbx_seq_one_letter_code
_entity_poly.pdbx_strand_id
1 'polypeptide(L)'
;MQIFDDKNTPQKSARMLSSSVSSLGRAVSSPTKEMMSIVTNMKLEEIKIQQTRMLDHYKRVKNQVAGTSNRTAKLRFLYDGMKTFAIAGTLVHTNLQNVEALITQSGLDPTISQDLLEFWIKRLTAEINRCEKRWEYAHLFGGLLSEYVRAENMDWEMTDEVESVVDSSWSLASDRETDKTVSESYAKTEKEFYRVFKMDPVDVEAVKKFLVENPLKFEANNIYGDGEAADWKYFIDEMKEFGEYLLTEKVETDDVSLAIKSLLKNDLL
;
A
#
# COMPACT_ATOMS: atom_id res chain seq x y z
N MET A 1 88.65 19.19 39.22
CA MET A 1 87.54 18.84 40.13
C MET A 1 86.33 18.65 39.22
N GLN A 2 86.20 17.47 38.60
CA GLN A 2 85.43 16.31 39.09
C GLN A 2 84.02 16.67 39.58
N ILE A 3 82.89 15.99 39.31
CA ILE A 3 82.38 14.88 38.48
C ILE A 3 80.83 15.07 38.59
N PHE A 4 80.04 14.85 37.52
CA PHE A 4 78.92 13.88 37.45
C PHE A 4 77.91 14.22 36.33
N ASP A 5 77.90 13.31 35.35
CA ASP A 5 76.74 12.90 34.57
C ASP A 5 75.54 12.61 35.48
N ASP A 6 74.31 12.90 35.01
CA ASP A 6 73.35 11.80 34.96
C ASP A 6 72.32 11.98 33.83
N LYS A 7 72.10 10.86 33.14
CA LYS A 7 71.13 10.66 32.08
C LYS A 7 69.81 10.28 32.74
N ASN A 8 68.68 10.88 32.32
CA ASN A 8 67.49 10.06 32.09
C ASN A 8 66.39 10.81 31.33
N THR A 9 66.14 10.35 30.11
CA THR A 9 64.83 10.46 29.46
C THR A 9 63.97 9.31 30.00
N PRO A 10 62.68 9.53 30.24
CA PRO A 10 61.75 8.79 29.40
C PRO A 10 60.59 9.64 28.88
N GLN A 11 60.27 9.39 27.62
CA GLN A 11 58.96 9.62 27.03
C GLN A 11 57.85 9.29 28.04
N LYS A 12 56.89 10.20 28.22
CA LYS A 12 55.46 9.85 28.32
C LYS A 12 54.58 11.09 28.33
N SER A 13 53.52 11.01 27.53
CA SER A 13 52.27 11.75 27.64
C SER A 13 52.23 13.19 27.14
N ALA A 14 52.56 13.36 25.85
CA ALA A 14 51.78 14.26 25.00
C ALA A 14 50.44 13.59 24.65
N ARG A 15 49.43 13.73 25.51
CA ARG A 15 48.02 13.42 25.23
C ARG A 15 47.14 14.26 26.14
N MET A 16 46.99 15.54 25.81
CA MET A 16 46.00 16.46 26.38
C MET A 16 45.53 17.41 25.27
N LEU A 17 45.06 16.86 24.16
CA LEU A 17 44.23 17.56 23.18
C LEU A 17 43.28 16.54 22.57
N SER A 18 42.06 16.48 23.10
CA SER A 18 40.83 16.14 22.37
C SER A 18 39.69 16.13 23.38
N SER A 19 39.41 17.30 23.96
CA SER A 19 38.14 17.55 24.61
C SER A 19 37.05 17.48 23.54
N SER A 20 36.25 16.40 23.61
CA SER A 20 34.80 16.47 23.51
C SER A 20 34.20 17.33 22.39
N VAL A 21 34.38 16.93 21.13
CA VAL A 21 33.44 17.28 20.05
C VAL A 21 33.32 16.12 19.07
N SER A 22 32.56 15.09 19.47
CA SER A 22 31.83 14.25 18.53
C SER A 22 30.40 14.20 19.03
N SER A 23 29.76 15.36 18.86
CA SER A 23 28.33 15.60 19.00
C SER A 23 27.53 14.47 18.35
N LEU A 24 26.57 13.95 19.12
CA LEU A 24 25.23 13.56 18.68
C LEU A 24 25.08 13.37 17.15
N GLY A 25 25.61 12.27 16.63
CA GLY A 25 25.03 11.62 15.47
C GLY A 25 23.81 10.82 15.92
N ARG A 26 22.88 11.45 16.65
CA ARG A 26 21.56 10.86 16.87
C ARG A 26 20.95 10.88 15.47
N ALA A 27 20.88 9.73 14.82
CA ALA A 27 20.14 9.57 13.57
C ALA A 27 18.74 10.14 13.82
N VAL A 28 18.53 11.39 13.41
CA VAL A 28 17.21 11.97 13.34
C VAL A 28 16.60 11.21 12.19
N SER A 29 15.93 10.09 12.50
CA SER A 29 15.10 9.39 11.54
C SER A 29 14.28 10.47 10.86
N SER A 30 14.44 10.60 9.53
CA SER A 30 13.75 11.64 8.78
C SER A 30 12.27 11.65 9.20
N PRO A 31 11.66 12.80 9.52
CA PRO A 31 10.24 12.87 9.89
C PRO A 31 9.33 12.15 8.90
N THR A 32 9.77 12.04 7.64
CA THR A 32 9.10 11.25 6.60
C THR A 32 9.15 9.73 6.85
N LYS A 33 10.25 9.18 7.36
CA LYS A 33 10.40 7.73 7.67
C LYS A 33 9.50 7.33 8.84
N GLU A 34 9.47 8.16 9.89
CA GLU A 34 8.59 7.95 11.04
C GLU A 34 7.11 8.00 10.62
N MET A 35 6.74 8.99 9.81
CA MET A 35 5.38 9.09 9.28
C MET A 35 4.99 7.93 8.37
N MET A 36 5.90 7.49 7.48
CA MET A 36 5.65 6.32 6.63
C MET A 36 5.44 5.05 7.45
N SER A 37 6.20 4.86 8.53
CA SER A 37 5.99 3.76 9.48
C SER A 37 4.61 3.84 10.15
N ILE A 38 4.21 5.02 10.64
CA ILE A 38 2.89 5.24 11.25
C ILE A 38 1.76 4.94 10.27
N VAL A 39 1.81 5.50 9.05
CA VAL A 39 0.78 5.29 8.02
C VAL A 39 0.72 3.82 7.61
N THR A 40 1.87 3.16 7.48
CA THR A 40 1.92 1.73 7.15
C THR A 40 1.26 0.89 8.23
N ASN A 41 1.65 1.09 9.50
CA ASN A 41 1.05 0.35 10.64
C ASN A 41 -0.46 0.59 10.73
N MET A 42 -0.92 1.82 10.53
CA MET A 42 -2.33 2.15 10.51
C MET A 42 -3.08 1.44 9.38
N LYS A 43 -2.51 1.42 8.16
CA LYS A 43 -3.12 0.71 7.03
C LYS A 43 -3.16 -0.80 7.23
N LEU A 44 -2.16 -1.36 7.89
CA LEU A 44 -2.11 -2.78 8.21
C LEU A 44 -3.17 -3.18 9.24
N GLU A 45 -3.35 -2.39 10.30
CA GLU A 45 -4.43 -2.61 11.27
C GLU A 45 -5.81 -2.48 10.60
N GLU A 46 -6.00 -1.50 9.72
CA GLU A 46 -7.23 -1.36 8.95
C GLU A 46 -7.50 -2.59 8.06
N ILE A 47 -6.47 -3.10 7.37
CA ILE A 47 -6.57 -4.34 6.56
C ILE A 47 -6.98 -5.53 7.45
N LYS A 48 -6.43 -5.65 8.65
CA LYS A 48 -6.73 -6.73 9.60
C LYS A 48 -8.18 -6.67 10.10
N ILE A 49 -8.66 -5.46 10.42
CA ILE A 49 -10.05 -5.22 10.80
C ILE A 49 -10.99 -5.61 9.65
N GLN A 50 -10.68 -5.16 8.43
CA GLN A 50 -11.47 -5.47 7.24
C GLN A 50 -11.49 -6.97 6.91
N GLN A 51 -10.36 -7.65 7.04
CA GLN A 51 -10.25 -9.09 6.87
C GLN A 51 -11.15 -9.83 7.88
N THR A 52 -11.07 -9.48 9.16
CA THR A 52 -11.88 -10.12 10.20
C THR A 52 -13.37 -9.94 9.93
N ARG A 53 -13.78 -8.71 9.61
CA ARG A 53 -15.17 -8.38 9.27
C ARG A 53 -15.67 -9.18 8.06
N MET A 54 -14.83 -9.34 7.03
CA MET A 54 -15.15 -10.12 5.85
C MET A 54 -15.29 -11.61 6.18
N LEU A 55 -14.32 -12.19 6.88
CA LEU A 55 -14.31 -13.61 7.24
C LEU A 55 -15.53 -13.96 8.08
N ASP A 56 -15.87 -13.12 9.06
CA ASP A 56 -17.07 -13.29 9.87
C ASP A 56 -18.34 -13.21 9.03
N HIS A 57 -18.39 -12.30 8.06
CA HIS A 57 -19.51 -12.17 7.14
C HIS A 57 -19.68 -13.42 6.26
N TYR A 58 -18.63 -13.87 5.58
CA TYR A 58 -18.71 -15.06 4.75
C TYR A 58 -18.91 -16.34 5.55
N LYS A 59 -18.41 -16.43 6.78
CA LYS A 59 -18.73 -17.53 7.70
C LYS A 59 -20.22 -17.59 8.00
N ARG A 60 -20.87 -16.44 8.27
CA ARG A 60 -22.34 -16.38 8.45
C ARG A 60 -23.08 -16.83 7.18
N VAL A 61 -22.68 -16.32 6.02
CA VAL A 61 -23.29 -16.69 4.72
C VAL A 61 -23.16 -18.20 4.47
N LYS A 62 -21.95 -18.77 4.64
CA LYS A 62 -21.69 -20.20 4.49
C LYS A 62 -22.54 -21.05 5.44
N ASN A 63 -22.71 -20.62 6.68
CA ASN A 63 -23.56 -21.31 7.66
C ASN A 63 -25.04 -21.30 7.25
N GLN A 64 -25.56 -20.17 6.75
CA GLN A 64 -26.93 -20.08 6.24
C GLN A 64 -27.17 -21.00 5.04
N VAL A 65 -26.20 -21.05 4.12
CA VAL A 65 -26.24 -21.92 2.93
C VAL A 65 -26.19 -23.40 3.32
N ALA A 66 -25.37 -23.77 4.32
CA ALA A 66 -25.26 -25.15 4.81
C ALA A 66 -26.57 -25.63 5.47
N GLY A 67 -27.30 -24.76 6.17
CA GLY A 67 -28.57 -25.09 6.82
C GLY A 67 -29.78 -25.15 5.88
N THR A 68 -29.64 -24.79 4.61
CA THR A 68 -30.73 -24.69 3.66
C THR A 68 -30.75 -25.90 2.73
N SER A 69 -31.88 -26.58 2.53
CA SER A 69 -31.96 -27.72 1.59
C SER A 69 -32.29 -27.32 0.15
N ASN A 70 -33.04 -26.22 -0.02
CA ASN A 70 -33.51 -25.76 -1.33
C ASN A 70 -32.37 -25.06 -2.12
N ARG A 71 -32.08 -25.51 -3.35
CA ARG A 71 -31.02 -24.95 -4.21
C ARG A 71 -31.25 -23.47 -4.56
N THR A 72 -32.46 -23.08 -4.91
CA THR A 72 -32.81 -21.68 -5.22
C THR A 72 -32.59 -20.79 -4.00
N ALA A 73 -32.97 -21.27 -2.81
CA ALA A 73 -32.73 -20.55 -1.56
C ALA A 73 -31.23 -20.45 -1.23
N LYS A 74 -30.44 -21.52 -1.46
CA LYS A 74 -28.96 -21.46 -1.32
C LYS A 74 -28.35 -20.40 -2.23
N LEU A 75 -28.75 -20.38 -3.51
CA LEU A 75 -28.25 -19.41 -4.48
C LEU A 75 -28.60 -17.98 -4.04
N ARG A 76 -29.81 -17.76 -3.53
CA ARG A 76 -30.26 -16.48 -3.00
C ARG A 76 -29.43 -16.02 -1.80
N PHE A 77 -29.20 -16.88 -0.81
CA PHE A 77 -28.35 -16.52 0.34
C PHE A 77 -26.92 -16.18 -0.05
N LEU A 78 -26.34 -16.90 -1.02
CA LEU A 78 -25.01 -16.57 -1.56
C LEU A 78 -25.02 -15.21 -2.26
N TYR A 79 -25.99 -14.97 -3.13
CA TYR A 79 -26.14 -13.72 -3.87
C TYR A 79 -26.34 -12.52 -2.93
N ASP A 80 -27.29 -12.61 -2.01
CA ASP A 80 -27.58 -11.54 -1.04
C ASP A 80 -26.37 -11.30 -0.13
N GLY A 81 -25.69 -12.36 0.29
CA GLY A 81 -24.46 -12.29 1.06
C GLY A 81 -23.33 -11.54 0.33
N MET A 82 -23.18 -11.75 -0.98
CA MET A 82 -22.17 -11.06 -1.78
C MET A 82 -22.59 -9.62 -2.15
N LYS A 83 -23.86 -9.38 -2.47
CA LYS A 83 -24.40 -8.05 -2.84
C LYS A 83 -24.35 -7.06 -1.69
N THR A 84 -24.61 -7.52 -0.47
CA THR A 84 -24.68 -6.64 0.72
C THR A 84 -23.31 -6.30 1.31
N PHE A 85 -22.26 -7.04 0.94
CA PHE A 85 -20.93 -6.83 1.50
C PHE A 85 -20.19 -5.70 0.77
N ALA A 86 -19.92 -4.62 1.50
CA ALA A 86 -19.15 -3.47 1.02
C ALA A 86 -18.00 -3.17 1.99
N ILE A 87 -16.87 -2.76 1.42
CA ILE A 87 -15.68 -2.31 2.15
C ILE A 87 -15.46 -0.85 1.77
N ALA A 88 -15.38 0.03 2.77
CA ALA A 88 -15.20 1.47 2.56
C ALA A 88 -16.18 2.07 1.53
N GLY A 89 -17.46 1.62 1.56
CA GLY A 89 -18.49 2.07 0.62
C GLY A 89 -18.40 1.49 -0.79
N THR A 90 -17.38 0.68 -1.09
CA THR A 90 -17.21 0.03 -2.40
C THR A 90 -17.71 -1.41 -2.34
N LEU A 91 -18.53 -1.79 -3.32
CA LEU A 91 -18.98 -3.17 -3.48
C LEU A 91 -17.81 -4.07 -3.88
N VAL A 92 -17.62 -5.17 -3.14
CA VAL A 92 -16.53 -6.12 -3.43
C VAL A 92 -16.81 -6.93 -4.70
N HIS A 93 -18.09 -7.15 -5.01
CA HIS A 93 -18.53 -7.99 -6.13
C HIS A 93 -19.35 -7.17 -7.12
N THR A 94 -18.71 -6.70 -8.19
CA THR A 94 -19.37 -5.89 -9.24
C THR A 94 -20.12 -6.73 -10.28
N ASN A 95 -19.70 -7.99 -10.48
CA ASN A 95 -20.15 -8.83 -11.60
C ASN A 95 -21.27 -9.82 -11.22
N LEU A 96 -22.34 -9.33 -10.60
CA LEU A 96 -23.46 -10.19 -10.14
C LEU A 96 -24.80 -9.97 -10.87
N GLN A 97 -24.85 -9.08 -11.87
CA GLN A 97 -26.11 -8.64 -12.50
C GLN A 97 -26.95 -9.79 -13.09
N ASN A 98 -26.32 -10.78 -13.71
CA ASN A 98 -27.03 -11.90 -14.35
C ASN A 98 -27.64 -12.89 -13.36
N VAL A 99 -27.13 -12.92 -12.12
CA VAL A 99 -27.57 -13.88 -11.09
C VAL A 99 -28.92 -13.48 -10.50
N GLU A 100 -29.19 -12.18 -10.38
CA GLU A 100 -30.47 -11.67 -9.85
C GLU A 100 -31.64 -12.07 -10.74
N ALA A 101 -31.47 -11.97 -12.05
CA ALA A 101 -32.46 -12.40 -13.03
C ALA A 101 -32.73 -13.91 -12.90
N LEU A 102 -31.67 -14.72 -12.78
CA LEU A 102 -31.80 -16.17 -12.61
C LEU A 102 -32.51 -16.55 -11.30
N ILE A 103 -32.23 -15.87 -10.19
CA ILE A 103 -32.91 -16.11 -8.90
C ILE A 103 -34.38 -15.77 -9.02
N THR A 104 -34.71 -14.65 -9.66
CA THR A 104 -36.11 -14.22 -9.86
C THR A 104 -36.87 -15.22 -10.75
N GLN A 105 -36.26 -15.65 -11.86
CA GLN A 105 -36.86 -16.62 -12.78
C GLN A 105 -37.04 -17.99 -12.12
N SER A 106 -36.06 -18.48 -11.35
CA SER A 106 -36.14 -19.79 -10.69
C SER A 106 -37.16 -19.87 -9.55
N GLY A 107 -37.65 -18.73 -9.06
CA GLY A 107 -38.79 -18.67 -8.14
C GLY A 107 -40.14 -18.77 -8.85
N LEU A 108 -40.21 -18.42 -10.14
CA LEU A 108 -41.43 -18.39 -10.94
C LEU A 108 -41.58 -19.64 -11.82
N ASP A 109 -40.47 -20.13 -12.37
CA ASP A 109 -40.44 -21.21 -13.34
C ASP A 109 -39.71 -22.46 -12.79
N PRO A 110 -40.43 -23.56 -12.50
CA PRO A 110 -39.84 -24.80 -12.03
C PRO A 110 -39.11 -25.59 -13.13
N THR A 111 -39.20 -25.18 -14.41
CA THR A 111 -38.51 -25.86 -15.53
C THR A 111 -37.03 -25.51 -15.64
N ILE A 112 -36.55 -24.53 -14.85
CA ILE A 112 -35.14 -24.18 -14.83
C ILE A 112 -34.29 -25.37 -14.40
N SER A 113 -33.26 -25.65 -15.20
CA SER A 113 -32.35 -26.76 -14.96
C SER A 113 -31.69 -26.66 -13.57
N GLN A 114 -31.81 -27.75 -12.80
CA GLN A 114 -31.14 -27.88 -11.51
C GLN A 114 -29.62 -27.82 -11.64
N ASP A 115 -29.08 -28.25 -12.77
CA ASP A 115 -27.65 -28.20 -13.07
C ASP A 115 -27.17 -26.77 -13.23
N LEU A 116 -28.00 -25.89 -13.82
CA LEU A 116 -27.70 -24.47 -13.93
C LEU A 116 -27.63 -23.79 -12.56
N LEU A 117 -28.59 -24.10 -11.67
CA LEU A 117 -28.56 -23.60 -10.29
C LEU A 117 -27.31 -24.10 -9.55
N GLU A 118 -26.96 -25.37 -9.70
CA GLU A 118 -25.78 -25.95 -9.06
C GLU A 118 -24.48 -25.36 -9.61
N PHE A 119 -24.39 -25.07 -10.90
CA PHE A 119 -23.28 -24.35 -11.52
C PHE A 119 -23.08 -22.98 -10.86
N TRP A 120 -24.14 -22.19 -10.72
CA TRP A 120 -24.05 -20.87 -10.11
C TRP A 120 -23.72 -20.93 -8.62
N ILE A 121 -24.28 -21.89 -7.87
CA ILE A 121 -23.92 -22.12 -6.47
C ILE A 121 -22.42 -22.42 -6.34
N LYS A 122 -21.88 -23.32 -7.17
CA LYS A 122 -20.45 -23.64 -7.21
C LYS A 122 -19.61 -22.41 -7.55
N ARG A 123 -20.03 -21.63 -8.56
CA ARG A 123 -19.34 -20.42 -8.99
C ARG A 123 -19.29 -19.35 -7.90
N LEU A 124 -20.41 -19.01 -7.26
CA LEU A 124 -20.44 -18.02 -6.18
C LEU A 124 -19.65 -18.49 -4.95
N THR A 125 -19.71 -19.79 -4.64
CA THR A 125 -18.90 -20.37 -3.54
C THR A 125 -17.41 -20.25 -3.84
N ALA A 126 -17.00 -20.52 -5.09
CA ALA A 126 -15.63 -20.34 -5.53
C ALA A 126 -15.18 -18.88 -5.45
N GLU A 127 -16.05 -17.93 -5.80
CA GLU A 127 -15.74 -16.50 -5.71
C GLU A 127 -15.56 -16.03 -4.25
N ILE A 128 -16.41 -16.51 -3.33
CA ILE A 128 -16.21 -16.26 -1.89
C ILE A 128 -14.85 -16.80 -1.43
N ASN A 129 -14.52 -18.05 -1.79
CA ASN A 129 -13.22 -18.64 -1.43
C ASN A 129 -12.04 -17.88 -2.05
N ARG A 130 -12.17 -17.40 -3.29
CA ARG A 130 -11.17 -16.55 -3.95
C ARG A 130 -10.97 -15.25 -3.19
N CYS A 131 -12.05 -14.62 -2.72
CA CYS A 131 -11.96 -13.42 -1.89
C CYS A 131 -11.27 -13.71 -0.56
N GLU A 132 -11.63 -14.80 0.13
CA GLU A 132 -10.95 -15.22 1.37
C GLU A 132 -9.44 -15.38 1.15
N LYS A 133 -9.02 -16.06 0.07
CA LYS A 133 -7.60 -16.20 -0.28
C LYS A 133 -6.92 -14.88 -0.61
N ARG A 134 -7.58 -13.98 -1.33
CA ARG A 134 -7.04 -12.64 -1.63
C ARG A 134 -6.70 -11.88 -0.34
N TRP A 135 -7.56 -11.97 0.67
CA TRP A 135 -7.33 -11.32 1.95
C TRP A 135 -6.29 -12.03 2.82
N GLU A 136 -6.22 -13.36 2.79
CA GLU A 136 -5.11 -14.10 3.39
C GLU A 136 -3.76 -13.64 2.82
N TYR A 137 -3.65 -13.48 1.49
CA TYR A 137 -2.44 -12.96 0.87
C TYR A 137 -2.17 -11.51 1.24
N ALA A 138 -3.19 -10.64 1.23
CA ALA A 138 -3.01 -9.24 1.64
C ALA A 138 -2.50 -9.14 3.08
N HIS A 139 -3.00 -9.98 3.99
CA HIS A 139 -2.52 -10.08 5.37
C HIS A 139 -1.07 -10.58 5.43
N LEU A 140 -0.72 -11.63 4.68
CA LEU A 140 0.65 -12.15 4.62
C LEU A 140 1.65 -11.10 4.10
N PHE A 141 1.32 -10.44 3.00
CA PHE A 141 2.13 -9.35 2.45
C PHE A 141 2.24 -8.18 3.42
N GLY A 142 1.15 -7.87 4.13
CA GLY A 142 1.14 -6.87 5.17
C GLY A 142 2.13 -7.18 6.30
N GLY A 143 2.13 -8.42 6.79
CA GLY A 143 3.08 -8.90 7.80
C GLY A 143 4.53 -8.85 7.31
N LEU A 144 4.79 -9.30 6.08
CA LEU A 144 6.13 -9.23 5.48
C LEU A 144 6.61 -7.78 5.35
N LEU A 145 5.72 -6.85 4.97
CA LEU A 145 6.05 -5.43 4.90
C LEU A 145 6.37 -4.86 6.28
N SER A 146 5.62 -5.23 7.32
CA SER A 146 5.94 -4.85 8.71
C SER A 146 7.32 -5.33 9.13
N GLU A 147 7.65 -6.59 8.83
CA GLU A 147 8.94 -7.16 9.14
C GLU A 147 10.07 -6.44 8.41
N TYR A 148 9.87 -6.12 7.13
CA TYR A 148 10.82 -5.36 6.32
C TYR A 148 11.06 -3.95 6.91
N VAL A 149 9.98 -3.21 7.18
CA VAL A 149 10.08 -1.86 7.79
C VAL A 149 10.74 -1.93 9.17
N ARG A 150 10.48 -2.98 9.95
CA ARG A 150 11.14 -3.19 11.25
C ARG A 150 12.63 -3.49 11.08
N ALA A 151 13.00 -4.35 10.14
CA ALA A 151 14.39 -4.70 9.85
C ALA A 151 15.20 -3.50 9.35
N GLU A 152 14.60 -2.63 8.53
CA GLU A 152 15.23 -1.39 8.05
C GLU A 152 15.37 -0.31 9.14
N ASN A 153 14.60 -0.42 10.23
CA ASN A 153 14.73 0.46 11.40
C ASN A 153 15.66 -0.12 12.47
N MET A 154 15.89 -1.43 12.43
CA MET A 154 17.00 -2.09 13.11
C MET A 154 18.25 -1.93 12.25
N ASP A 155 18.73 -0.69 12.10
CA ASP A 155 20.10 -0.46 11.67
C ASP A 155 20.99 -1.33 12.57
N TRP A 156 21.80 -2.16 11.93
CA TRP A 156 22.79 -3.07 12.51
C TRP A 156 23.48 -2.45 13.76
N GLU A 157 22.92 -2.65 14.95
CA GLU A 157 23.71 -2.78 16.15
C GLU A 157 23.79 -4.28 16.39
N MET A 158 24.93 -4.85 16.01
CA MET A 158 25.34 -6.20 16.38
C MET A 158 25.26 -6.34 17.90
N THR A 159 24.12 -6.81 18.41
CA THR A 159 24.01 -7.41 19.73
C THR A 159 23.21 -8.70 19.59
N ASP A 160 23.90 -9.80 19.90
CA ASP A 160 23.57 -11.23 19.76
C ASP A 160 22.29 -11.73 20.48
N GLU A 161 21.25 -10.93 20.66
CA GLU A 161 20.04 -11.35 21.40
C GLU A 161 18.74 -11.02 20.66
N VAL A 162 18.40 -11.75 19.59
CA VAL A 162 17.04 -11.72 19.02
C VAL A 162 16.57 -13.11 18.59
N GLU A 163 16.16 -13.93 19.55
CA GLU A 163 15.50 -15.22 19.26
C GLU A 163 14.07 -15.35 19.83
N SER A 164 13.44 -14.31 20.40
CA SER A 164 12.15 -14.54 21.11
C SER A 164 10.99 -13.53 20.96
N VAL A 165 10.98 -12.63 19.96
CA VAL A 165 9.92 -11.59 19.89
C VAL A 165 8.99 -11.71 18.66
N VAL A 166 9.14 -12.76 17.86
CA VAL A 166 8.32 -12.91 16.63
C VAL A 166 6.88 -13.34 16.92
N ASP A 167 6.58 -13.91 18.09
CA ASP A 167 5.30 -14.61 18.31
C ASP A 167 4.19 -13.78 19.02
N SER A 168 4.50 -12.59 19.55
CA SER A 168 3.53 -11.86 20.42
C SER A 168 2.83 -10.65 19.79
N SER A 169 3.23 -10.18 18.60
CA SER A 169 2.62 -8.96 18.03
C SER A 169 1.40 -9.24 17.14
N TRP A 170 1.16 -10.48 16.74
CA TRP A 170 0.10 -10.83 15.78
C TRP A 170 -0.98 -11.74 16.36
N SER A 171 -0.78 -12.23 17.59
CA SER A 171 -1.67 -13.19 18.24
C SER A 171 -2.14 -12.64 19.59
N LEU A 172 -3.23 -11.86 19.60
CA LEU A 172 -4.18 -11.77 20.72
C LEU A 172 -5.38 -10.87 20.36
N ALA A 173 -6.54 -11.55 20.30
CA ALA A 173 -7.92 -11.16 20.64
C ALA A 173 -8.39 -9.72 20.34
N SER A 174 -9.45 -9.52 19.54
CA SER A 174 -10.84 -9.84 19.90
C SER A 174 -11.25 -9.26 21.26
N ASP A 175 -11.23 -7.93 21.38
CA ASP A 175 -12.08 -7.26 22.36
C ASP A 175 -12.92 -6.16 21.70
N ARG A 176 -14.21 -6.19 22.05
CA ARG A 176 -15.34 -5.62 21.30
C ARG A 176 -15.53 -4.12 21.54
N GLU A 177 -14.44 -3.41 21.79
CA GLU A 177 -14.42 -2.01 22.27
C GLU A 177 -13.55 -1.07 21.40
N THR A 178 -13.17 -1.51 20.20
CA THR A 178 -12.15 -0.86 19.37
C THR A 178 -12.64 0.26 18.44
N ASP A 179 -13.94 0.42 18.22
CA ASP A 179 -14.44 1.45 17.29
C ASP A 179 -14.21 2.90 17.79
N LYS A 180 -14.12 3.12 19.11
CA LYS A 180 -13.88 4.45 19.68
C LYS A 180 -12.39 4.79 19.80
N THR A 181 -11.55 3.84 20.19
CA THR A 181 -10.11 4.04 20.36
C THR A 181 -9.39 4.23 19.02
N VAL A 182 -9.86 3.54 17.98
CA VAL A 182 -9.35 3.74 16.61
C VAL A 182 -9.70 5.15 16.09
N SER A 183 -10.90 5.65 16.37
CA SER A 183 -11.32 7.02 16.00
C SER A 183 -10.51 8.12 16.71
N GLU A 184 -10.21 7.96 18.00
CA GLU A 184 -9.35 8.89 18.74
C GLU A 184 -7.88 8.82 18.29
N SER A 185 -7.40 7.63 17.92
CA SER A 185 -6.11 7.42 17.25
C SER A 185 -6.05 8.16 15.92
N TYR A 186 -7.10 8.07 15.10
CA TYR A 186 -7.22 8.82 13.84
C TYR A 186 -7.22 10.33 14.09
N ALA A 187 -7.97 10.84 15.07
CA ALA A 187 -8.00 12.28 15.36
C ALA A 187 -6.64 12.83 15.85
N LYS A 188 -5.87 12.02 16.59
CA LYS A 188 -4.54 12.40 17.09
C LYS A 188 -3.49 12.38 15.98
N THR A 189 -3.48 11.34 15.16
CA THR A 189 -2.60 11.21 14.00
C THR A 189 -2.95 12.19 12.89
N GLU A 190 -4.23 12.52 12.70
CA GLU A 190 -4.71 13.55 11.78
C GLU A 190 -4.30 14.95 12.27
N LYS A 191 -4.36 15.23 13.58
CA LYS A 191 -3.78 16.46 14.15
C LYS A 191 -2.28 16.56 13.94
N GLU A 192 -1.53 15.46 14.08
CA GLU A 192 -0.10 15.44 13.77
C GLU A 192 0.17 15.55 12.27
N PHE A 193 -0.66 14.93 11.42
CA PHE A 193 -0.64 15.07 9.97
C PHE A 193 -0.81 16.53 9.58
N TYR A 194 -1.85 17.22 10.06
CA TYR A 194 -2.05 18.64 9.82
C TYR A 194 -1.01 19.53 10.49
N ARG A 195 -0.31 19.06 11.53
CA ARG A 195 0.79 19.81 12.16
C ARG A 195 2.06 19.74 11.30
N VAL A 196 2.36 18.58 10.73
CA VAL A 196 3.50 18.34 9.83
C VAL A 196 3.23 18.91 8.44
N PHE A 197 1.99 18.81 7.96
CA PHE A 197 1.48 19.31 6.69
C PHE A 197 0.61 20.56 6.83
N LYS A 198 0.93 21.47 7.77
CA LYS A 198 0.59 22.86 7.50
C LYS A 198 1.40 23.21 6.26
N MET A 199 0.82 23.03 5.08
CA MET A 199 1.36 23.58 3.86
C MET A 199 1.40 25.07 4.13
N ASP A 200 2.58 25.59 4.43
CA ASP A 200 2.80 27.02 4.36
C ASP A 200 2.23 27.45 3.00
N PRO A 201 1.37 28.49 2.97
CA PRO A 201 0.66 28.86 1.76
C PRO A 201 1.69 28.99 0.66
N VAL A 202 1.62 28.06 -0.29
CA VAL A 202 2.58 28.01 -1.40
C VAL A 202 2.32 29.28 -2.18
N ASP A 203 3.25 30.22 -2.08
CA ASP A 203 3.18 31.47 -2.82
C ASP A 203 3.28 31.13 -4.30
N VAL A 204 2.10 31.01 -4.93
CA VAL A 204 1.96 30.60 -6.32
C VAL A 204 2.65 31.61 -7.25
N GLU A 205 2.75 32.88 -6.83
CA GLU A 205 3.50 33.89 -7.58
C GLU A 205 4.99 33.69 -7.43
N ALA A 206 5.50 33.38 -6.23
CA ALA A 206 6.90 33.01 -6.04
C ALA A 206 7.27 31.71 -6.77
N VAL A 207 6.39 30.70 -6.81
CA VAL A 207 6.62 29.46 -7.57
C VAL A 207 6.58 29.70 -9.07
N LYS A 208 5.63 30.50 -9.57
CA LYS A 208 5.60 30.89 -10.99
C LYS A 208 6.83 31.72 -11.36
N LYS A 209 7.22 32.67 -10.51
CA LYS A 209 8.41 33.49 -10.68
C LYS A 209 9.66 32.60 -10.64
N PHE A 210 9.75 31.65 -9.73
CA PHE A 210 10.83 30.66 -9.66
C PHE A 210 10.88 29.78 -10.91
N LEU A 211 9.74 29.29 -11.41
CA LEU A 211 9.68 28.47 -12.64
C LEU A 211 10.00 29.27 -13.90
N VAL A 212 9.75 30.58 -13.93
CA VAL A 212 10.07 31.46 -15.06
C VAL A 212 11.52 31.97 -14.99
N GLU A 213 12.03 32.27 -13.79
CA GLU A 213 13.41 32.73 -13.55
C GLU A 213 14.41 31.57 -13.54
N ASN A 214 13.98 30.39 -13.11
CA ASN A 214 14.70 29.13 -13.14
C ASN A 214 13.83 28.07 -13.84
N PRO A 215 13.67 28.15 -15.17
CA PRO A 215 12.96 27.13 -15.95
C PRO A 215 13.67 25.80 -15.77
N LEU A 216 13.18 24.99 -14.83
CA LEU A 216 13.70 23.68 -14.40
C LEU A 216 15.12 23.43 -14.93
N LYS A 217 16.07 24.24 -14.43
CA LYS A 217 17.45 23.81 -14.40
C LYS A 217 17.45 22.74 -13.32
N PHE A 218 16.99 21.52 -13.68
CA PHE A 218 17.54 20.34 -13.05
C PHE A 218 19.04 20.54 -13.21
N GLU A 219 19.68 20.99 -12.14
CA GLU A 219 21.11 21.06 -12.13
C GLU A 219 21.56 19.63 -12.36
N ALA A 220 21.93 19.34 -13.60
CA ALA A 220 22.86 18.31 -13.99
C ALA A 220 24.26 18.63 -13.40
N ASN A 221 24.30 19.20 -12.20
CA ASN A 221 25.52 19.35 -11.44
C ASN A 221 25.81 17.97 -10.85
N ASN A 222 26.67 17.26 -11.57
CA ASN A 222 27.53 16.15 -11.15
C ASN A 222 27.12 14.70 -11.39
N ILE A 223 26.25 14.36 -12.35
CA ILE A 223 26.21 12.94 -12.81
C ILE A 223 26.44 12.75 -14.31
N TYR A 224 26.04 13.65 -15.20
CA TYR A 224 26.24 13.45 -16.64
C TYR A 224 26.64 14.74 -17.37
N GLY A 225 27.67 14.64 -18.22
CA GLY A 225 28.42 15.78 -18.78
C GLY A 225 27.68 16.61 -19.84
N ASP A 226 28.30 17.75 -20.19
CA ASP A 226 27.86 18.88 -21.04
C ASP A 226 27.19 18.59 -22.42
N GLY A 227 26.93 17.34 -22.78
CA GLY A 227 26.29 16.96 -24.04
C GLY A 227 24.75 16.87 -24.01
N GLU A 228 24.12 16.57 -22.87
CA GLU A 228 22.72 16.09 -22.84
C GLU A 228 21.66 17.18 -22.53
N ALA A 229 22.06 18.43 -22.30
CA ALA A 229 21.09 19.53 -22.21
C ALA A 229 20.33 19.75 -23.54
N ALA A 230 20.94 19.34 -24.66
CA ALA A 230 20.28 19.28 -25.97
C ALA A 230 19.24 18.15 -26.05
N ASP A 231 19.50 17.01 -25.39
CA ASP A 231 18.65 15.82 -25.45
C ASP A 231 17.35 16.01 -24.66
N TRP A 232 17.37 16.76 -23.56
CA TRP A 232 16.14 17.06 -22.83
C TRP A 232 15.20 18.00 -23.59
N LYS A 233 15.78 18.97 -24.30
CA LYS A 233 15.00 19.87 -25.17
C LYS A 233 14.40 19.09 -26.33
N TYR A 234 15.18 18.18 -26.93
CA TYR A 234 14.71 17.27 -27.96
C TYR A 234 13.55 16.40 -27.45
N PHE A 235 13.67 15.81 -26.26
CA PHE A 235 12.61 15.00 -25.65
C PHE A 235 11.33 15.80 -25.36
N ILE A 236 11.43 17.04 -24.88
CA ILE A 236 10.26 17.90 -24.66
C ILE A 236 9.58 18.24 -25.99
N ASP A 237 10.36 18.60 -27.02
CA ASP A 237 9.83 18.91 -28.34
C ASP A 237 9.19 17.66 -28.98
N GLU A 238 9.78 16.47 -28.82
CA GLU A 238 9.24 15.18 -29.27
C GLU A 238 7.94 14.81 -28.54
N MET A 239 7.88 14.99 -27.22
CA MET A 239 6.66 14.78 -26.43
C MET A 239 5.53 15.75 -26.84
N LYS A 240 5.89 16.98 -27.20
CA LYS A 240 4.93 17.98 -27.67
C LYS A 240 4.42 17.63 -29.07
N GLU A 241 5.30 17.25 -29.98
CA GLU A 241 4.95 16.79 -31.33
C GLU A 241 4.08 15.52 -31.27
N PHE A 242 4.43 14.56 -30.42
CA PHE A 242 3.63 13.37 -30.17
C PHE A 242 2.25 13.72 -29.60
N GLY A 243 2.17 14.68 -28.67
CA GLY A 243 0.90 15.17 -28.15
C GLY A 243 0.02 15.84 -29.20
N GLU A 244 0.61 16.68 -30.07
CA GLU A 244 -0.10 17.30 -31.19
C GLU A 244 -0.55 16.26 -32.23
N TYR A 245 0.29 15.26 -32.50
CA TYR A 245 -0.05 14.11 -33.34
C TYR A 245 -1.26 13.34 -32.80
N LEU A 246 -1.27 12.98 -31.52
CA LEU A 246 -2.41 12.30 -30.88
C LEU A 246 -3.72 13.12 -30.94
N LEU A 247 -3.63 14.46 -30.98
CA LEU A 247 -4.80 15.34 -31.09
C LEU A 247 -5.30 15.52 -32.52
N THR A 248 -4.43 15.36 -33.52
CA THR A 248 -4.78 15.56 -34.94
C THR A 248 -5.01 14.27 -35.71
N GLU A 249 -4.46 13.15 -35.24
CA GLU A 249 -4.63 11.86 -35.87
C GLU A 249 -6.09 11.39 -35.74
N LYS A 250 -6.67 11.00 -36.87
CA LYS A 250 -8.01 10.43 -36.91
C LYS A 250 -7.89 8.96 -36.55
N VAL A 251 -8.49 8.57 -35.44
CA VAL A 251 -8.57 7.17 -35.00
C VAL A 251 -9.29 6.34 -36.07
N GLU A 252 -8.59 5.38 -36.67
CA GLU A 252 -9.16 4.48 -37.66
C GLU A 252 -9.81 3.26 -36.99
N THR A 253 -10.66 2.56 -37.74
CA THR A 253 -11.35 1.36 -37.22
C THR A 253 -10.38 0.24 -36.85
N ASP A 254 -9.22 0.19 -37.49
CA ASP A 254 -8.20 -0.82 -37.24
C ASP A 254 -7.48 -0.61 -35.90
N ASP A 255 -7.26 0.65 -35.49
CA ASP A 255 -6.67 0.99 -34.19
C ASP A 255 -7.57 0.54 -33.04
N VAL A 256 -8.88 0.76 -33.19
CA VAL A 256 -9.89 0.30 -32.23
C VAL A 256 -9.92 -1.23 -32.19
N SER A 257 -9.83 -1.91 -33.35
CA SER A 257 -9.72 -3.37 -33.38
C SER A 257 -8.46 -3.86 -32.64
N LEU A 258 -7.33 -3.19 -32.80
CA LEU A 258 -6.06 -3.58 -32.19
C LEU A 258 -6.12 -3.39 -30.67
N ALA A 259 -6.67 -2.27 -30.21
CA ALA A 259 -6.87 -1.98 -28.79
C ALA A 259 -7.81 -3.00 -28.12
N ILE A 260 -8.92 -3.37 -28.77
CA ILE A 260 -9.83 -4.39 -28.24
C ILE A 260 -9.12 -5.75 -28.17
N LYS A 261 -8.36 -6.13 -29.20
CA LYS A 261 -7.58 -7.39 -29.21
C LYS A 261 -6.51 -7.41 -28.11
N SER A 262 -5.83 -6.29 -27.85
CA SER A 262 -4.82 -6.21 -26.80
C SER A 262 -5.44 -6.26 -25.40
N LEU A 263 -6.59 -5.61 -25.19
CA LEU A 263 -7.36 -5.68 -23.94
C LEU A 263 -7.87 -7.10 -23.67
N LEU A 264 -8.43 -7.77 -24.68
CA LEU A 264 -8.88 -9.16 -24.58
C LEU A 264 -7.72 -10.14 -24.32
N LYS A 265 -6.55 -9.91 -24.91
CA LYS A 265 -5.37 -10.76 -24.71
C LYS A 265 -4.80 -10.66 -23.29
N ASN A 266 -4.94 -9.49 -22.66
CA ASN A 266 -4.41 -9.22 -21.32
C ASN A 266 -5.45 -9.45 -20.21
N ASP A 267 -6.62 -10.01 -20.51
CA ASP A 267 -7.68 -10.35 -19.54
C ASP A 267 -8.07 -9.15 -18.65
N LEU A 268 -8.06 -7.94 -19.25
CA LEU A 268 -8.39 -6.67 -18.60
C LEU A 268 -9.89 -6.30 -18.75
N LEU A 269 -10.69 -7.20 -19.33
CA LEU A 269 -12.15 -7.11 -19.52
C LEU A 269 -12.81 -8.38 -18.98
#